data_AF-A0A535LNV2-F1
#
_entry.id   AF-A0A535LNV2-F1
#
_cell.length_a   1.000
_cell.length_b   1.000
_cell.length_c   1.000
_cell.angle_alpha   90.00
_cell.angle_beta   90.00
_cell.angle_gamma   90.00
#
_symmetry.space_group_name_H-M   'P 1'
#
loop_
_entity.id
_entity.type
_entity.pdbx_description
1 polymer ?
#
loop_
_entity_poly.entity_id
_entity_poly.type
_entity_poly.pdbx_seq_one_letter_code
_entity_poly.pdbx_strand_id
1 'polypeptide(L)'
;MDSDIKNEVFVDEYTGGLVGPSLGFAATIKDGGHIRCVVPPGCWGPMITPEFRGGHEVTRPVAVEGARVGDALAITIESMRVLSLATSSGTMVTNNAAFGDDPFVDKKCPGCGTLWPSSRVEGTGESSVRCVKCGAVVNPFGFEEGYTIVFDHDDHIGLTVDDANAHDFAQRAREMAALPPNARQHPILLFEPHTIPGTLARLRPFIGNIGTTPSADLPDSHNAGDFGSFLVGARHPYGLTLETLNRVKTDAHLDTNEVRPGAILIRPVKIDGGGVYIGDCHANQGDGELGLHTTDITAEASVRV
;
A
#
# COMPACT_ATOMS: atom_id res chain seq x y z
N MET A 1 17.68 -16.57 18.58
CA MET A 1 16.63 -16.15 19.52
C MET A 1 15.40 -16.92 19.08
N ASP A 2 14.98 -17.91 19.87
CA ASP A 2 13.76 -18.67 19.58
C ASP A 2 12.60 -17.69 19.61
N SER A 3 12.10 -17.30 18.43
CA SER A 3 10.84 -16.57 18.33
C SER A 3 9.75 -17.50 18.83
N ASP A 4 9.06 -17.13 19.89
CA ASP A 4 7.93 -17.88 20.44
C ASP A 4 6.89 -18.10 19.32
N ILE A 5 6.67 -19.35 18.93
CA ILE A 5 5.83 -19.72 17.78
C ILE A 5 4.36 -19.67 18.20
N LYS A 6 3.57 -18.81 17.55
CA LYS A 6 2.19 -18.50 17.96
C LYS A 6 1.15 -19.22 17.11
N ASN A 7 -0.07 -19.38 17.64
CA ASN A 7 -1.21 -19.80 16.82
C ASN A 7 -1.89 -18.60 16.13
N GLU A 8 -1.81 -17.41 16.74
CA GLU A 8 -2.38 -16.17 16.21
C GLU A 8 -1.42 -15.02 16.51
N VAL A 9 -1.32 -14.08 15.58
CA VAL A 9 -0.63 -12.80 15.79
C VAL A 9 -1.50 -11.64 15.30
N PHE A 10 -1.45 -10.53 16.03
CA PHE A 10 -1.93 -9.24 15.54
C PHE A 10 -0.73 -8.39 15.11
N VAL A 11 -0.76 -7.85 13.88
CA VAL A 11 0.33 -7.05 13.31
C VAL A 11 -0.13 -5.61 13.10
N ASP A 12 0.57 -4.67 13.73
CA ASP A 12 0.41 -3.22 13.61
C ASP A 12 1.75 -2.51 13.32
N GLU A 13 2.78 -3.27 12.92
CA GLU A 13 4.04 -2.77 12.38
C GLU A 13 3.97 -2.75 10.86
N TYR A 14 4.41 -1.66 10.22
CA TYR A 14 4.33 -1.47 8.78
C TYR A 14 5.70 -1.22 8.13
N THR A 15 5.81 -1.54 6.85
CA THR A 15 7.03 -1.33 6.07
C THR A 15 7.09 0.10 5.51
N GLY A 16 8.29 0.57 5.14
CA GLY A 16 8.49 1.86 4.50
C GLY A 16 8.46 1.79 2.96
N GLY A 17 7.61 0.95 2.38
CA GLY A 17 7.56 0.74 0.93
C GLY A 17 8.52 -0.33 0.39
N LEU A 18 9.12 -1.14 1.27
CA LEU A 18 9.96 -2.28 0.88
C LEU A 18 9.39 -3.58 1.43
N VAL A 19 9.66 -4.66 0.73
CA VAL A 19 9.48 -6.04 1.19
C VAL A 19 10.70 -6.86 0.79
N GLY A 20 11.19 -7.69 1.71
CA GLY A 20 12.35 -8.53 1.45
C GLY A 20 13.06 -8.99 2.72
N PRO A 21 14.13 -9.79 2.57
CA PRO A 21 14.82 -10.42 3.69
C PRO A 21 15.37 -9.41 4.72
N SER A 22 15.67 -8.17 4.34
CA SER A 22 16.28 -7.20 5.27
C SER A 22 15.35 -6.72 6.39
N LEU A 23 14.03 -6.87 6.23
CA LEU A 23 13.05 -6.45 7.22
C LEU A 23 12.90 -7.43 8.39
N GLY A 24 13.31 -8.68 8.17
CA GLY A 24 13.01 -9.80 9.05
C GLY A 24 11.50 -10.00 9.24
N PHE A 25 11.13 -10.74 10.28
CA PHE A 25 9.74 -11.05 10.60
C PHE A 25 9.28 -10.32 11.86
N ALA A 26 8.01 -9.90 11.88
CA ALA A 26 7.36 -9.38 13.08
C ALA A 26 7.09 -10.49 14.10
N ALA A 27 6.73 -11.68 13.62
CA ALA A 27 6.48 -12.87 14.42
C ALA A 27 6.60 -14.13 13.57
N THR A 28 6.54 -15.29 14.25
CA THR A 28 6.39 -16.60 13.63
C THR A 28 5.09 -17.25 14.11
N ILE A 29 4.28 -17.75 13.19
CA ILE A 29 3.07 -18.53 13.48
C ILE A 29 3.25 -19.99 13.07
N LYS A 30 2.42 -20.89 13.61
CA LYS A 30 2.35 -22.28 13.15
C LYS A 30 1.71 -22.39 11.77
N ASP A 31 1.96 -23.50 11.08
CA ASP A 31 1.09 -23.98 9.99
C ASP A 31 -0.35 -24.13 10.48
N GLY A 32 -1.31 -23.57 9.74
CA GLY A 32 -2.70 -23.41 10.14
C GLY A 32 -2.97 -22.23 11.08
N GLY A 33 -1.97 -21.38 11.33
CA GLY A 33 -2.07 -20.21 12.21
C GLY A 33 -2.77 -19.01 11.57
N HIS A 34 -3.08 -18.01 12.40
CA HIS A 34 -3.85 -16.83 12.00
C HIS A 34 -3.02 -15.54 12.08
N ILE A 35 -3.18 -14.68 11.08
CA ILE A 35 -2.64 -13.32 11.06
C ILE A 35 -3.82 -12.37 11.01
N ARG A 36 -3.90 -11.51 12.02
CA ARG A 36 -4.81 -10.37 12.07
C ARG A 36 -4.03 -9.08 11.95
N CYS A 37 -4.58 -8.09 11.28
CA CYS A 37 -3.93 -6.79 11.15
C CYS A 37 -4.94 -5.68 10.93
N VAL A 38 -4.50 -4.46 11.18
CA VAL A 38 -5.10 -3.26 10.59
C VAL A 38 -4.12 -2.81 9.52
N VAL A 39 -4.55 -2.82 8.26
CA VAL A 39 -3.75 -2.44 7.10
C VAL A 39 -4.05 -0.97 6.80
N PRO A 40 -3.05 -0.08 6.70
CA PRO A 40 -3.27 1.30 6.27
C PRO A 40 -3.54 1.36 4.75
N PRO A 41 -4.02 2.50 4.21
CA PRO A 41 -4.24 2.65 2.77
C PRO A 41 -2.93 2.43 2.01
N GLY A 42 -3.02 1.80 0.84
CA GLY A 42 -1.90 1.75 -0.10
C GLY A 42 -1.89 2.94 -1.03
N CYS A 43 -1.20 2.76 -2.15
CA CYS A 43 -1.09 3.68 -3.27
C CYS A 43 -0.88 5.17 -2.89
N TRP A 44 -1.93 5.99 -2.96
CA TRP A 44 -1.80 7.44 -2.93
C TRP A 44 -1.09 7.98 -1.69
N GLY A 45 -1.35 7.43 -0.51
CA GLY A 45 -0.75 7.91 0.74
C GLY A 45 0.78 7.76 0.75
N PRO A 46 1.32 6.54 0.57
CA PRO A 46 2.76 6.35 0.45
C PRO A 46 3.38 7.00 -0.81
N MET A 47 2.61 7.14 -1.90
CA MET A 47 3.03 7.87 -3.10
C MET A 47 3.32 9.35 -2.82
N ILE A 48 2.46 10.04 -2.06
CA ILE A 48 2.69 11.44 -1.67
C ILE A 48 3.65 11.58 -0.49
N THR A 49 4.09 10.47 0.11
CA THR A 49 5.03 10.45 1.25
C THR A 49 6.44 10.07 0.77
N PRO A 50 7.31 11.04 0.45
CA PRO A 50 8.54 10.77 -0.29
C PRO A 50 9.61 9.96 0.45
N GLU A 51 9.46 9.72 1.76
CA GLU A 51 10.32 8.80 2.50
C GLU A 51 10.16 7.33 2.08
N PHE A 52 8.98 6.97 1.55
CA PHE A 52 8.64 5.60 1.16
C PHE A 52 9.38 5.18 -0.10
N ARG A 53 9.80 3.92 -0.12
CA ARG A 53 10.59 3.28 -1.18
C ARG A 53 9.79 2.50 -2.19
N GLY A 54 8.48 2.46 -2.01
CA GLY A 54 7.51 1.84 -2.89
C GLY A 54 6.20 2.62 -2.84
N GLY A 55 5.21 2.11 -3.56
CA GLY A 55 3.89 2.71 -3.62
C GLY A 55 3.04 2.42 -2.39
N HIS A 56 3.33 1.39 -1.60
CA HIS A 56 2.43 0.93 -0.53
C HIS A 56 3.05 1.05 0.87
N GLU A 57 2.22 0.82 1.89
CA GLU A 57 2.60 0.62 3.27
C GLU A 57 1.97 -0.69 3.74
N VAL A 58 2.73 -1.78 3.67
CA VAL A 58 2.23 -3.13 3.99
C VAL A 58 2.60 -3.53 5.42
N THR A 59 1.91 -4.52 6.00
CA THR A 59 2.29 -5.09 7.29
C THR A 59 3.69 -5.67 7.24
N ARG A 60 4.44 -5.58 8.33
CA ARG A 60 5.70 -6.27 8.47
C ARG A 60 5.49 -7.80 8.36
N PRO A 61 6.32 -8.55 7.60
CA PRO A 61 6.01 -9.94 7.28
C PRO A 61 5.97 -10.87 8.50
N VAL A 62 5.12 -11.90 8.44
CA VAL A 62 4.99 -12.95 9.47
C VAL A 62 5.49 -14.27 8.90
N ALA A 63 6.43 -14.92 9.59
CA ALA A 63 6.90 -16.24 9.20
C ALA A 63 5.91 -17.34 9.55
N VAL A 64 5.89 -18.39 8.73
CA VAL A 64 5.15 -19.63 8.99
C VAL A 64 6.13 -20.75 9.33
N GLU A 65 5.93 -21.38 10.47
CA GLU A 65 6.73 -22.50 10.96
C GLU A 65 6.80 -23.62 9.92
N GLY A 66 8.01 -24.09 9.63
CA GLY A 66 8.22 -25.23 8.74
C GLY A 66 8.22 -24.91 7.25
N ALA A 67 7.79 -23.71 6.82
CA ALA A 67 7.83 -23.31 5.42
C ALA A 67 9.27 -23.12 4.91
N ARG A 68 9.62 -23.76 3.79
CA ARG A 68 10.96 -23.74 3.19
C ARG A 68 10.92 -23.31 1.73
N VAL A 69 12.03 -22.80 1.23
CA VAL A 69 12.17 -22.44 -0.19
C VAL A 69 11.78 -23.63 -1.08
N GLY A 70 10.86 -23.38 -2.01
CA GLY A 70 10.30 -24.40 -2.91
C GLY A 70 8.89 -24.88 -2.52
N ASP A 71 8.45 -24.61 -1.29
CA ASP A 71 7.08 -24.83 -0.86
C ASP A 71 6.12 -23.76 -1.43
N ALA A 72 4.83 -23.92 -1.11
CA ALA A 72 3.83 -22.89 -1.29
C ALA A 72 2.97 -22.76 -0.02
N LEU A 73 2.56 -21.53 0.31
CA LEU A 73 1.63 -21.24 1.40
C LEU A 73 0.21 -21.10 0.84
N ALA A 74 -0.76 -21.65 1.57
CA ALA A 74 -2.19 -21.55 1.26
C ALA A 74 -2.85 -20.49 2.15
N ILE A 75 -2.86 -19.25 1.70
CA ILE A 75 -3.38 -18.12 2.49
C ILE A 75 -4.88 -18.01 2.25
N THR A 76 -5.67 -18.39 3.25
CA THR A 76 -7.14 -18.26 3.24
C THR A 76 -7.52 -16.89 3.78
N ILE A 77 -8.25 -16.09 2.99
CA ILE A 77 -8.83 -14.82 3.45
C ILE A 77 -10.06 -15.14 4.28
N GLU A 78 -10.04 -14.84 5.58
CA GLU A 78 -11.13 -15.22 6.48
C GLU A 78 -12.14 -14.09 6.66
N SER A 79 -11.66 -12.86 6.83
CA SER A 79 -12.51 -11.69 7.01
C SER A 79 -11.81 -10.41 6.60
N MET A 80 -12.61 -9.41 6.25
CA MET A 80 -12.14 -8.05 6.03
C MET A 80 -13.22 -7.05 6.41
N ARG A 81 -12.81 -5.91 6.99
CA ARG A 81 -13.72 -4.84 7.40
C ARG A 81 -13.09 -3.48 7.14
N VAL A 82 -13.78 -2.65 6.35
CA VAL A 82 -13.36 -1.27 6.06
C VAL A 82 -13.40 -0.46 7.35
N LEU A 83 -12.35 0.30 7.61
CA LEU A 83 -12.29 1.27 8.73
C LEU A 83 -12.35 2.71 8.24
N SER A 84 -11.79 3.02 7.06
CA SER A 84 -11.85 4.37 6.50
C SER A 84 -13.29 4.84 6.36
N LEU A 85 -13.53 6.09 6.73
CA LEU A 85 -14.79 6.80 6.50
C LEU A 85 -14.80 7.44 5.11
N ALA A 86 -13.64 7.85 4.62
CA ALA A 86 -13.47 8.39 3.28
C ALA A 86 -12.07 8.09 2.71
N THR A 87 -11.93 8.20 1.40
CA THR A 87 -10.63 8.22 0.69
C THR A 87 -10.71 9.12 -0.54
N SER A 88 -9.58 9.36 -1.19
CA SER A 88 -9.50 10.07 -2.47
C SER A 88 -8.77 9.22 -3.50
N SER A 89 -9.23 9.27 -4.75
CA SER A 89 -8.60 8.56 -5.85
C SER A 89 -8.89 9.27 -7.18
N GLY A 90 -8.33 8.76 -8.27
CA GLY A 90 -8.35 9.44 -9.56
C GLY A 90 -7.24 8.99 -10.48
N THR A 91 -7.01 9.75 -11.54
CA THR A 91 -5.84 9.62 -12.42
C THR A 91 -4.74 10.56 -11.97
N MET A 92 -3.49 10.21 -12.30
CA MET A 92 -2.33 10.93 -11.81
C MET A 92 -1.65 11.80 -12.88
N VAL A 93 -1.08 12.91 -12.42
CA VAL A 93 0.07 13.57 -13.06
C VAL A 93 1.32 13.37 -12.19
N THR A 94 2.50 13.47 -12.82
CA THR A 94 3.78 13.34 -12.11
C THR A 94 4.58 14.63 -12.15
N ASN A 95 5.32 14.89 -11.07
CA ASN A 95 6.27 15.97 -10.97
C ASN A 95 7.69 15.46 -11.29
N ASN A 96 8.12 15.60 -12.54
CA ASN A 96 9.44 15.13 -13.02
C ASN A 96 10.64 15.71 -12.24
N ALA A 97 10.47 16.82 -11.52
CA ALA A 97 11.53 17.37 -10.66
C ALA A 97 11.69 16.60 -9.34
N ALA A 98 10.67 15.84 -8.93
CA ALA A 98 10.58 15.14 -7.65
C ALA A 98 11.00 13.66 -7.70
N PHE A 99 11.47 13.15 -8.84
CA PHE A 99 12.00 11.79 -8.94
C PHE A 99 13.10 11.67 -10.00
N GLY A 100 13.77 10.51 -10.05
CA GLY A 100 14.71 10.13 -11.10
C GLY A 100 14.03 9.28 -12.17
N ASP A 101 14.21 7.96 -12.12
CA ASP A 101 13.71 7.04 -13.15
C ASP A 101 12.24 6.66 -12.97
N ASP A 102 11.79 6.59 -11.73
CA ASP A 102 10.48 6.05 -11.34
C ASP A 102 9.87 6.91 -10.22
N PRO A 103 8.67 7.47 -10.39
CA PRO A 103 8.04 8.31 -9.37
C PRO A 103 7.58 7.56 -8.11
N PHE A 104 7.33 6.25 -8.21
CA PHE A 104 6.91 5.41 -7.08
C PHE A 104 8.10 5.04 -6.17
N VAL A 105 9.29 4.91 -6.75
CA VAL A 105 10.45 4.28 -6.10
C VAL A 105 11.63 5.24 -5.93
N ASP A 106 11.91 6.13 -6.88
CA ASP A 106 13.15 6.92 -6.96
C ASP A 106 12.93 8.41 -6.66
N LYS A 107 12.37 8.68 -5.47
CA LYS A 107 11.91 10.00 -5.05
C LYS A 107 13.06 10.91 -4.61
N LYS A 108 12.98 12.20 -4.92
CA LYS A 108 13.93 13.23 -4.48
C LYS A 108 13.24 14.57 -4.24
N CYS A 109 13.81 15.41 -3.38
CA CYS A 109 13.32 16.77 -3.20
C CYS A 109 13.67 17.67 -4.40
N PRO A 110 12.70 18.32 -5.07
CA PRO A 110 12.97 19.26 -6.17
C PRO A 110 13.85 20.45 -5.76
N GLY A 111 13.71 20.92 -4.52
CA GLY A 111 14.39 22.14 -4.06
C GLY A 111 15.84 21.91 -3.60
N CYS A 112 16.13 20.81 -2.93
CA CYS A 112 17.46 20.56 -2.34
C CYS A 112 18.13 19.25 -2.78
N GLY A 113 17.50 18.48 -3.66
CA GLY A 113 18.04 17.22 -4.21
C GLY A 113 18.19 16.07 -3.21
N THR A 114 17.70 16.22 -1.97
CA THR A 114 17.76 15.15 -0.97
C THR A 114 16.93 13.96 -1.47
N LEU A 115 17.54 12.78 -1.54
CA LEU A 115 16.86 11.54 -1.94
C LEU A 115 15.94 11.05 -0.81
N TRP A 116 14.75 10.57 -1.16
CA TRP A 116 13.68 10.16 -0.24
C TRP A 116 13.57 11.07 0.99
N PRO A 117 13.32 12.37 0.76
CA PRO A 117 13.40 13.37 1.80
C PRO A 117 12.35 13.15 2.88
N SER A 118 12.72 13.43 4.13
CA SER A 118 11.71 13.60 5.17
C SER A 118 10.77 14.75 4.85
N SER A 119 9.50 14.55 5.19
CA SER A 119 8.40 15.46 4.85
C SER A 119 7.49 15.73 6.04
N ARG A 120 6.83 16.88 6.00
CA ARG A 120 5.78 17.29 6.94
C ARG A 120 4.60 17.86 6.18
N VAL A 121 3.42 17.80 6.79
CA VAL A 121 2.20 18.39 6.25
C VAL A 121 2.09 19.86 6.71
N GLU A 122 1.80 20.76 5.77
CA GLU A 122 1.47 22.16 6.03
C GLU A 122 0.19 22.54 5.26
N GLY A 123 -0.93 22.66 5.98
CA GLY A 123 -2.23 22.95 5.38
C GLY A 123 -2.83 21.77 4.60
N THR A 124 -3.76 22.07 3.69
CA THR A 124 -4.38 21.13 2.75
C THR A 124 -4.05 21.53 1.29
N GLY A 125 -4.49 20.72 0.34
CA GLY A 125 -4.21 20.84 -1.10
C GLY A 125 -2.94 20.12 -1.53
N GLU A 126 -2.71 20.06 -2.85
CA GLU A 126 -1.60 19.30 -3.46
C GLU A 126 -0.19 19.77 -3.06
N SER A 127 -0.07 20.99 -2.53
CA SER A 127 1.20 21.56 -2.06
C SER A 127 1.45 21.36 -0.56
N SER A 128 0.61 20.58 0.12
CA SER A 128 0.66 20.42 1.58
C SER A 128 1.85 19.58 2.06
N VAL A 129 2.40 18.68 1.23
CA VAL A 129 3.54 17.85 1.63
C VAL A 129 4.85 18.54 1.31
N ARG A 130 5.57 18.96 2.36
CA ARG A 130 6.78 19.79 2.24
C ARG A 130 8.01 19.14 2.83
N CYS A 131 9.16 19.39 2.18
CA CYS A 131 10.46 18.95 2.63
C CYS A 131 10.78 19.51 4.00
N VAL A 132 11.18 18.65 4.95
CA VAL A 132 11.62 19.11 6.28
C VAL A 132 12.82 20.05 6.17
N LYS A 133 13.75 19.75 5.25
CA LYS A 133 15.03 20.46 5.10
C LYS A 133 14.93 21.84 4.45
N CYS A 134 14.12 22.00 3.41
CA CYS A 134 14.09 23.25 2.62
C CYS A 134 12.70 23.85 2.38
N GLY A 135 11.61 23.21 2.84
CA GLY A 135 10.24 23.72 2.70
C GLY A 135 9.62 23.63 1.30
N ALA A 136 10.37 23.16 0.29
CA ALA A 136 9.83 22.89 -1.04
C ALA A 136 8.74 21.79 -0.99
N VAL A 137 7.78 21.86 -1.92
CA VAL A 137 6.81 20.78 -2.16
C VAL A 137 7.56 19.54 -2.68
N VAL A 138 7.26 18.36 -2.14
CA VAL A 138 8.06 17.13 -2.37
C VAL A 138 7.28 15.89 -2.81
N ASN A 139 5.96 15.97 -2.93
CA ASN A 139 5.18 14.88 -3.51
C ASN A 139 5.54 14.70 -5.00
N PRO A 140 5.79 13.46 -5.45
CA PRO A 140 6.03 13.16 -6.85
C PRO A 140 4.77 13.05 -7.70
N PHE A 141 3.59 12.96 -7.07
CA PHE A 141 2.29 12.80 -7.73
C PHE A 141 1.32 13.92 -7.37
N GLY A 142 0.40 14.19 -8.29
CA GLY A 142 -0.80 15.02 -8.11
C GLY A 142 -1.96 14.43 -8.93
N PHE A 143 -3.15 15.00 -8.83
CA PHE A 143 -4.29 14.54 -9.61
C PHE A 143 -4.32 15.19 -10.99
N GLU A 144 -4.53 14.40 -12.04
CA GLU A 144 -5.02 14.95 -13.31
C GLU A 144 -6.52 15.17 -13.22
N GLU A 145 -7.23 14.12 -12.83
CA GLU A 145 -8.63 14.14 -12.43
C GLU A 145 -8.76 13.35 -11.14
N GLY A 146 -9.49 13.88 -10.16
CA GLY A 146 -9.58 13.26 -8.85
C GLY A 146 -10.91 13.49 -8.16
N TYR A 147 -11.28 12.56 -7.30
CA TYR A 147 -12.49 12.61 -6.51
C TYR A 147 -12.21 12.16 -5.08
N THR A 148 -13.03 12.65 -4.16
CA THR A 148 -13.09 12.19 -2.77
C THR A 148 -14.39 11.45 -2.57
N ILE A 149 -14.35 10.29 -1.91
CA ILE A 149 -15.50 9.42 -1.68
C ILE A 149 -15.65 9.14 -0.20
N VAL A 150 -16.87 9.31 0.32
CA VAL A 150 -17.26 8.92 1.69
C VAL A 150 -18.02 7.61 1.66
N PHE A 151 -17.93 6.83 2.72
CA PHE A 151 -18.50 5.50 2.83
C PHE A 151 -19.61 5.40 3.87
N ASP A 152 -20.69 4.72 3.49
CA ASP A 152 -21.69 4.17 4.39
C ASP A 152 -21.41 2.66 4.53
N HIS A 153 -20.92 2.26 5.72
CA HIS A 153 -20.57 0.88 6.00
C HIS A 153 -21.79 -0.02 6.19
N ASP A 154 -22.93 0.53 6.64
CA ASP A 154 -24.14 -0.24 6.90
C ASP A 154 -24.82 -0.61 5.57
N ASP A 155 -24.93 0.37 4.67
CA ASP A 155 -25.55 0.18 3.35
C ASP A 155 -24.56 -0.30 2.28
N HIS A 156 -23.27 -0.40 2.60
CA HIS A 156 -22.19 -0.85 1.71
C HIS A 156 -22.11 0.00 0.42
N ILE A 157 -22.22 1.32 0.57
CA ILE A 157 -22.17 2.28 -0.54
C ILE A 157 -21.14 3.38 -0.28
N GLY A 158 -20.59 3.92 -1.35
CA GLY A 158 -19.75 5.12 -1.34
C GLY A 158 -20.37 6.20 -2.21
N LEU A 159 -20.21 7.46 -1.79
CA LEU A 159 -20.69 8.63 -2.52
C LEU A 159 -19.56 9.62 -2.69
N THR A 160 -19.25 9.99 -3.93
CA THR A 160 -18.27 11.05 -4.17
C THR A 160 -18.82 12.41 -3.74
N VAL A 161 -17.97 13.24 -3.17
CA VAL A 161 -18.37 14.48 -2.50
C VAL A 161 -17.93 15.73 -3.27
N ASP A 162 -18.54 16.86 -2.94
CA ASP A 162 -18.18 18.18 -3.47
C ASP A 162 -16.97 18.79 -2.75
N ASP A 163 -16.53 19.95 -3.23
CA ASP A 163 -15.39 20.71 -2.70
C ASP A 163 -15.51 20.98 -1.19
N ALA A 164 -16.69 21.42 -0.72
CA ALA A 164 -16.88 21.76 0.69
C ALA A 164 -16.68 20.55 1.61
N ASN A 165 -17.19 19.38 1.23
CA ASN A 165 -17.01 18.15 2.00
C ASN A 165 -15.59 17.58 1.84
N ALA A 166 -15.00 17.65 0.65
CA ALA A 166 -13.60 17.23 0.44
C ALA A 166 -12.65 18.07 1.33
N HIS A 167 -12.87 19.38 1.42
CA HIS A 167 -12.12 20.26 2.29
C HIS A 167 -12.31 19.94 3.79
N ASP A 168 -13.54 19.69 4.25
CA ASP A 168 -13.79 19.25 5.64
C ASP A 168 -13.02 17.97 5.97
N PHE A 169 -13.05 17.00 5.05
CA PHE A 169 -12.34 15.74 5.24
C PHE A 169 -10.84 15.93 5.27
N ALA A 170 -10.29 16.84 4.45
CA ALA A 170 -8.87 17.17 4.44
C ALA A 170 -8.38 17.75 5.78
N GLN A 171 -9.19 18.59 6.44
CA GLN A 171 -8.87 19.12 7.78
C GLN A 171 -8.74 18.04 8.85
N ARG A 172 -9.39 16.89 8.64
CA ARG A 172 -9.38 15.73 9.55
C ARG A 172 -8.89 14.46 8.85
N ALA A 173 -7.99 14.60 7.88
CA ALA A 173 -7.63 13.54 6.94
C ALA A 173 -7.19 12.22 7.60
N ARG A 174 -6.44 12.29 8.72
CA ARG A 174 -6.04 11.07 9.47
C ARG A 174 -7.22 10.35 10.11
N GLU A 175 -8.18 11.09 10.66
CA GLU A 175 -9.41 10.54 11.24
C GLU A 175 -10.27 9.92 10.14
N MET A 176 -10.50 10.65 9.05
CA MET A 176 -11.33 10.22 7.93
C MET A 176 -10.76 8.98 7.20
N ALA A 177 -9.44 8.91 7.04
CA ALA A 177 -8.78 7.72 6.52
C ALA A 177 -8.74 6.55 7.54
N ALA A 178 -9.11 6.79 8.80
CA ALA A 178 -8.90 5.89 9.94
C ALA A 178 -7.43 5.44 10.06
N LEU A 179 -6.49 6.33 9.76
CA LEU A 179 -5.09 5.97 9.57
C LEU A 179 -4.47 5.46 10.89
N PRO A 180 -3.93 4.22 10.93
CA PRO A 180 -3.39 3.62 12.14
C PRO A 180 -2.27 4.47 12.78
N PRO A 181 -2.11 4.43 14.12
CA PRO A 181 -1.09 5.23 14.80
C PRO A 181 0.34 4.98 14.32
N ASN A 182 0.66 3.73 13.97
CA ASN A 182 2.00 3.34 13.51
C ASN A 182 2.22 3.57 12.01
N ALA A 183 1.17 3.96 11.25
CA ALA A 183 1.29 4.25 9.83
C ALA A 183 1.98 5.61 9.62
N ARG A 184 2.99 5.60 8.75
CA ARG A 184 3.90 6.73 8.52
C ARG A 184 3.51 7.59 7.33
N GLN A 185 2.60 7.12 6.49
CA GLN A 185 2.12 7.87 5.33
C GLN A 185 1.35 9.14 5.71
N HIS A 186 1.33 10.08 4.77
CA HIS A 186 0.38 11.19 4.75
C HIS A 186 -0.89 10.74 4.03
N PRO A 187 -2.09 10.99 4.59
CA PRO A 187 -3.35 10.57 3.96
C PRO A 187 -3.64 11.40 2.70
N ILE A 188 -4.02 10.76 1.60
CA ILE A 188 -4.32 11.42 0.32
C ILE A 188 -5.48 12.41 0.39
N LEU A 189 -6.40 12.22 1.34
CA LEU A 189 -7.49 13.17 1.61
C LEU A 189 -7.01 14.61 1.80
N LEU A 190 -5.74 14.83 2.16
CA LEU A 190 -5.12 16.16 2.22
C LEU A 190 -5.20 16.92 0.89
N PHE A 191 -5.23 16.23 -0.26
CA PHE A 191 -5.24 16.86 -1.57
C PHE A 191 -6.65 17.30 -2.02
N GLU A 192 -7.69 16.96 -1.26
CA GLU A 192 -9.06 17.47 -1.41
C GLU A 192 -9.64 17.44 -2.85
N PRO A 193 -9.42 16.39 -3.68
CA PRO A 193 -9.92 16.38 -5.04
C PRO A 193 -11.45 16.14 -5.09
N HIS A 194 -12.15 16.75 -6.05
CA HIS A 194 -13.61 16.83 -6.05
C HIS A 194 -14.25 16.99 -7.44
N THR A 195 -13.60 16.52 -8.51
CA THR A 195 -14.04 16.83 -9.89
C THR A 195 -15.29 16.05 -10.34
N ILE A 196 -15.71 15.02 -9.59
CA ILE A 196 -16.85 14.16 -9.94
C ILE A 196 -17.77 13.95 -8.72
N PRO A 197 -18.49 14.97 -8.20
CA PRO A 197 -19.36 14.81 -7.04
C PRO A 197 -20.67 14.06 -7.38
N GLY A 198 -21.26 13.38 -6.39
CA GLY A 198 -22.59 12.75 -6.51
C GLY A 198 -22.62 11.40 -7.22
N THR A 199 -21.47 10.75 -7.42
CA THR A 199 -21.38 9.42 -8.03
C THR A 199 -21.41 8.34 -6.97
N LEU A 200 -22.30 7.37 -7.15
CA LEU A 200 -22.46 6.22 -6.26
C LEU A 200 -21.53 5.07 -6.67
N ALA A 201 -20.89 4.46 -5.69
CA ALA A 201 -20.10 3.25 -5.86
C ALA A 201 -20.51 2.20 -4.81
N ARG A 202 -20.37 0.90 -5.14
CA ARG A 202 -20.63 -0.18 -4.18
C ARG A 202 -19.35 -0.49 -3.41
N LEU A 203 -19.44 -0.73 -2.11
CA LEU A 203 -18.34 -1.30 -1.34
C LEU A 203 -18.29 -2.79 -1.61
N ARG A 204 -17.18 -3.24 -2.18
CA ARG A 204 -16.86 -4.64 -2.42
C ARG A 204 -15.39 -4.82 -2.06
N PRO A 205 -15.05 -4.74 -0.77
CA PRO A 205 -13.68 -4.52 -0.40
C PRO A 205 -12.88 -5.81 -0.59
N PHE A 206 -11.61 -5.66 -0.96
CA PHE A 206 -10.66 -6.77 -1.14
C PHE A 206 -9.22 -6.30 -0.81
N ILE A 207 -8.26 -7.24 -0.84
CA ILE A 207 -6.86 -6.96 -0.57
C ILE A 207 -6.08 -6.91 -1.89
N GLY A 208 -5.50 -5.75 -2.23
CA GLY A 208 -4.70 -5.53 -3.44
C GLY A 208 -3.30 -6.15 -3.37
N ASN A 209 -2.60 -5.95 -2.24
CA ASN A 209 -1.24 -6.46 -2.04
C ASN A 209 -1.15 -7.49 -0.90
N ILE A 210 -1.06 -8.77 -1.25
CA ILE A 210 -0.93 -9.86 -0.27
C ILE A 210 -0.13 -11.02 -0.85
N GLY A 211 0.87 -11.47 -0.11
CA GLY A 211 1.67 -12.61 -0.53
C GLY A 211 2.80 -12.93 0.42
N THR A 212 3.80 -13.64 -0.13
CA THR A 212 5.03 -14.02 0.55
C THR A 212 6.16 -13.04 0.27
N THR A 213 7.16 -13.01 1.13
CA THR A 213 8.33 -12.14 1.01
C THR A 213 9.22 -12.60 -0.15
N PRO A 214 9.66 -11.69 -1.04
CA PRO A 214 10.58 -12.04 -2.13
C PRO A 214 11.97 -12.43 -1.59
N SER A 215 12.78 -13.12 -2.41
CA SER A 215 14.13 -13.53 -2.00
C SER A 215 15.20 -12.43 -2.11
N ALA A 216 14.80 -11.23 -2.49
CA ALA A 216 15.61 -10.02 -2.48
C ALA A 216 14.72 -8.84 -2.06
N ASP A 217 15.31 -7.76 -1.55
CA ASP A 217 14.56 -6.56 -1.23
C ASP A 217 14.02 -5.91 -2.51
N LEU A 218 12.70 -5.72 -2.54
CA LEU A 218 11.97 -5.05 -3.63
C LEU A 218 11.08 -3.96 -3.05
N PRO A 219 10.80 -2.89 -3.82
CA PRO A 219 9.64 -2.04 -3.55
C PRO A 219 8.37 -2.89 -3.51
N ASP A 220 7.51 -2.66 -2.53
CA ASP A 220 6.34 -3.51 -2.26
C ASP A 220 5.30 -3.53 -3.39
N SER A 221 5.03 -2.38 -4.00
CA SER A 221 4.20 -2.29 -5.21
C SER A 221 4.88 -2.89 -6.46
N HIS A 222 6.19 -3.13 -6.43
CA HIS A 222 6.94 -3.68 -7.57
C HIS A 222 7.28 -5.17 -7.41
N ASN A 223 6.82 -5.80 -6.32
CA ASN A 223 6.89 -7.24 -6.16
C ASN A 223 5.79 -7.95 -6.97
N ALA A 224 5.71 -7.62 -8.26
CA ALA A 224 4.75 -8.12 -9.23
C ALA A 224 5.35 -8.10 -10.65
N GLY A 225 4.68 -8.76 -11.60
CA GLY A 225 5.16 -8.86 -12.97
C GLY A 225 5.02 -7.55 -13.76
N ASP A 226 3.94 -6.81 -13.53
CA ASP A 226 3.60 -5.55 -14.19
C ASP A 226 4.46 -4.40 -13.66
N PHE A 227 4.27 -3.96 -12.42
CA PHE A 227 5.06 -2.89 -11.81
C PHE A 227 6.52 -3.29 -11.68
N GLY A 228 6.83 -4.56 -11.39
CA GLY A 228 8.22 -5.01 -11.36
C GLY A 228 8.97 -4.79 -12.68
N SER A 229 8.27 -4.69 -13.82
CA SER A 229 8.91 -4.39 -15.11
C SER A 229 9.62 -3.02 -15.12
N PHE A 230 9.16 -2.04 -14.32
CA PHE A 230 9.82 -0.74 -14.16
C PHE A 230 11.18 -0.84 -13.46
N LEU A 231 11.45 -1.93 -12.71
CA LEU A 231 12.76 -2.18 -12.11
C LEU A 231 13.79 -2.65 -13.15
N VAL A 232 13.37 -3.14 -14.32
CA VAL A 232 14.27 -3.76 -15.28
C VAL A 232 15.16 -2.71 -15.95
N GLY A 233 16.46 -2.74 -15.62
CA GLY A 233 17.43 -1.79 -16.16
C GLY A 233 17.34 -0.37 -15.57
N ALA A 234 16.56 -0.17 -14.51
CA ALA A 234 16.49 1.10 -13.81
C ALA A 234 17.84 1.48 -13.18
N ARG A 235 18.14 2.78 -13.12
CA ARG A 235 19.42 3.32 -12.63
C ARG A 235 19.42 3.56 -11.12
N HIS A 236 18.26 3.48 -10.49
CA HIS A 236 18.10 3.61 -9.04
C HIS A 236 18.52 2.31 -8.31
N PRO A 237 18.70 2.34 -6.97
CA PRO A 237 19.25 1.20 -6.21
C PRO A 237 18.49 -0.14 -6.33
N TYR A 238 17.21 -0.11 -6.70
CA TYR A 238 16.38 -1.31 -6.86
C TYR A 238 16.34 -1.87 -8.29
N GLY A 239 17.18 -1.36 -9.19
CA GLY A 239 17.24 -1.83 -10.57
C GLY A 239 17.71 -3.28 -10.68
N LEU A 240 17.04 -4.08 -11.50
CA LEU A 240 17.31 -5.51 -11.68
C LEU A 240 17.38 -5.91 -13.17
N THR A 241 17.87 -7.11 -13.45
CA THR A 241 17.65 -7.76 -14.75
C THR A 241 16.29 -8.47 -14.74
N LEU A 242 15.67 -8.66 -15.91
CA LEU A 242 14.43 -9.43 -16.04
C LEU A 242 14.56 -10.85 -15.46
N GLU A 243 15.70 -11.51 -15.70
CA GLU A 243 15.99 -12.82 -15.13
C GLU A 243 16.00 -12.78 -13.60
N THR A 244 16.64 -11.77 -13.01
CA THR A 244 16.69 -11.62 -11.56
C THR A 244 15.31 -11.35 -11.00
N LEU A 245 14.54 -10.44 -11.59
CA LEU A 245 13.17 -10.13 -11.20
C LEU A 245 12.30 -11.39 -11.16
N ASN A 246 12.28 -12.17 -12.26
CA ASN A 246 11.51 -13.41 -12.35
C ASN A 246 11.94 -14.46 -11.32
N ARG A 247 13.22 -14.48 -10.95
CA ARG A 247 13.72 -15.39 -9.92
C ARG A 247 13.24 -14.99 -8.52
N VAL A 248 13.26 -13.70 -8.19
CA VAL A 248 13.12 -13.22 -6.81
C VAL A 248 11.70 -12.81 -6.42
N LYS A 249 10.87 -12.33 -7.36
CA LYS A 249 9.50 -11.86 -7.07
C LYS A 249 8.58 -12.99 -6.61
N THR A 250 7.52 -12.61 -5.91
CA THR A 250 6.43 -13.50 -5.43
C THR A 250 5.05 -13.12 -5.96
N ASP A 251 4.96 -12.06 -6.78
CA ASP A 251 3.73 -11.57 -7.42
C ASP A 251 2.63 -11.16 -6.42
N ALA A 252 3.02 -10.47 -5.35
CA ALA A 252 2.19 -10.14 -4.19
C ALA A 252 1.14 -9.04 -4.45
N HIS A 253 1.50 -8.06 -5.28
CA HIS A 253 0.64 -6.96 -5.72
C HIS A 253 -0.21 -7.47 -6.90
N LEU A 254 -1.50 -7.74 -6.63
CA LEU A 254 -2.40 -8.48 -7.51
C LEU A 254 -3.52 -7.62 -8.09
N ASP A 255 -4.05 -6.71 -7.27
CA ASP A 255 -5.22 -5.87 -7.54
C ASP A 255 -6.37 -6.61 -8.21
N THR A 256 -6.62 -7.82 -7.70
CA THR A 256 -7.66 -8.71 -8.17
C THR A 256 -8.83 -8.64 -7.19
N ASN A 257 -9.98 -8.13 -7.64
CA ASN A 257 -11.14 -7.85 -6.79
C ASN A 257 -11.80 -9.11 -6.16
N GLU A 258 -11.36 -10.30 -6.56
CA GLU A 258 -11.70 -11.59 -5.98
C GLU A 258 -10.89 -11.97 -4.73
N VAL A 259 -9.82 -11.24 -4.38
CA VAL A 259 -8.99 -11.49 -3.19
C VAL A 259 -9.69 -10.98 -1.92
N ARG A 260 -10.76 -11.68 -1.55
CA ARG A 260 -11.71 -11.31 -0.49
C ARG A 260 -12.07 -12.52 0.37
N PRO A 261 -12.83 -12.36 1.47
CA PRO A 261 -13.20 -13.47 2.35
C PRO A 261 -13.73 -14.70 1.60
N GLY A 262 -13.17 -15.86 1.92
CA GLY A 262 -13.43 -17.14 1.25
C GLY A 262 -12.43 -17.50 0.14
N ALA A 263 -11.62 -16.55 -0.35
CA ALA A 263 -10.56 -16.84 -1.32
C ALA A 263 -9.37 -17.56 -0.66
N ILE A 264 -8.69 -18.41 -1.43
CA ILE A 264 -7.44 -19.06 -1.04
C ILE A 264 -6.37 -18.73 -2.08
N LEU A 265 -5.31 -18.06 -1.63
CA LEU A 265 -4.14 -17.73 -2.45
C LEU A 265 -3.08 -18.82 -2.26
N ILE A 266 -2.53 -19.31 -3.37
CA ILE A 266 -1.37 -20.21 -3.34
C ILE A 266 -0.13 -19.39 -3.67
N ARG A 267 0.76 -19.21 -2.70
CA ARG A 267 1.91 -18.29 -2.81
C ARG A 267 3.24 -19.02 -2.68
N PRO A 268 4.21 -18.77 -3.59
CA PRO A 268 5.49 -19.46 -3.56
C PRO A 268 6.34 -19.04 -2.36
N VAL A 269 7.04 -19.99 -1.74
CA VAL A 269 8.00 -19.70 -0.68
C VAL A 269 9.38 -19.46 -1.31
N LYS A 270 9.88 -18.23 -1.22
CA LYS A 270 11.17 -17.79 -1.77
C LYS A 270 12.24 -17.58 -0.70
N ILE A 271 11.85 -17.54 0.57
CA ILE A 271 12.73 -17.51 1.74
C ILE A 271 12.17 -18.44 2.83
N ASP A 272 13.02 -18.96 3.71
CA ASP A 272 12.55 -19.78 4.83
C ASP A 272 11.57 -18.98 5.73
N GLY A 273 10.47 -19.63 6.11
CA GLY A 273 9.34 -19.00 6.78
C GLY A 273 8.34 -18.30 5.85
N GLY A 274 8.67 -18.10 4.56
CA GLY A 274 7.83 -17.45 3.55
C GLY A 274 7.66 -15.95 3.77
N GLY A 275 7.18 -15.53 4.93
CA GLY A 275 6.95 -14.14 5.29
C GLY A 275 5.68 -13.59 4.64
N VAL A 276 4.52 -13.87 5.23
CA VAL A 276 3.24 -13.35 4.76
C VAL A 276 3.07 -11.89 5.17
N TYR A 277 2.71 -11.04 4.21
CA TYR A 277 2.32 -9.66 4.47
C TYR A 277 1.05 -9.28 3.72
N ILE A 278 0.40 -8.24 4.22
CA ILE A 278 -0.92 -7.77 3.79
C ILE A 278 -0.84 -6.24 3.68
N GLY A 279 -1.40 -5.70 2.62
CA GLY A 279 -1.26 -4.31 2.24
C GLY A 279 -2.35 -3.90 1.28
N ASP A 280 -2.51 -2.58 1.11
CA ASP A 280 -3.22 -2.01 -0.02
C ASP A 280 -4.63 -2.57 -0.18
N CYS A 281 -5.44 -2.43 0.87
CA CYS A 281 -6.84 -2.82 0.83
C CYS A 281 -7.63 -1.76 0.07
N HIS A 282 -8.62 -2.20 -0.71
CA HIS A 282 -9.45 -1.33 -1.52
C HIS A 282 -10.92 -1.44 -1.10
N ALA A 283 -11.66 -0.33 -1.13
CA ALA A 283 -13.11 -0.35 -0.87
C ALA A 283 -13.88 -0.93 -2.07
N ASN A 284 -13.38 -0.69 -3.27
CA ASN A 284 -13.83 -1.29 -4.52
C ASN A 284 -12.78 -1.11 -5.62
N GLN A 285 -12.89 -1.91 -6.69
CA GLN A 285 -12.12 -1.76 -7.92
C GLN A 285 -12.83 -2.53 -9.05
N GLY A 286 -12.75 -2.00 -10.27
CA GLY A 286 -13.11 -2.75 -11.48
C GLY A 286 -11.95 -3.59 -12.01
N ASP A 287 -12.23 -4.53 -12.89
CA ASP A 287 -11.17 -5.33 -13.53
C ASP A 287 -10.25 -4.42 -14.37
N GLY A 288 -8.94 -4.55 -14.13
CA GLY A 288 -7.90 -3.83 -14.86
C GLY A 288 -7.48 -2.49 -14.29
N GLU A 289 -8.09 -2.02 -13.19
CA GLU A 289 -7.67 -0.81 -12.46
C GLU A 289 -7.31 0.38 -13.38
N LEU A 290 -8.25 0.78 -14.24
CA LEU A 290 -7.95 1.68 -15.36
C LEU A 290 -7.42 3.07 -14.95
N GLY A 291 -7.67 3.51 -13.71
CA GLY A 291 -7.12 4.74 -13.15
C GLY A 291 -5.68 4.61 -12.66
N LEU A 292 -5.08 3.40 -12.73
CA LEU A 292 -3.85 2.97 -12.07
C LEU A 292 -3.91 2.95 -10.53
N HIS A 293 -4.98 3.51 -9.98
CA HIS A 293 -5.25 3.66 -8.57
C HIS A 293 -6.74 3.43 -8.34
N THR A 294 -7.09 3.08 -7.12
CA THR A 294 -8.48 2.89 -6.73
C THR A 294 -8.76 3.48 -5.34
N THR A 295 -9.87 3.09 -4.73
CA THR A 295 -10.28 3.55 -3.40
C THR A 295 -9.48 2.86 -2.29
N ASP A 296 -8.23 3.29 -2.12
CA ASP A 296 -7.34 2.78 -1.07
C ASP A 296 -7.86 3.10 0.32
N ILE A 297 -7.90 2.12 1.21
CA ILE A 297 -8.51 2.24 2.53
C ILE A 297 -7.69 1.59 3.63
N THR A 298 -7.92 2.09 4.85
CA THR A 298 -7.61 1.34 6.06
C THR A 298 -8.65 0.24 6.23
N ALA A 299 -8.21 -0.99 6.47
CA ALA A 299 -9.08 -2.12 6.75
C ALA A 299 -8.50 -3.05 7.82
N GLU A 300 -9.38 -3.66 8.62
CA GLU A 300 -9.03 -4.87 9.37
C GLU A 300 -9.08 -6.07 8.42
N ALA A 301 -8.07 -6.93 8.50
CA ALA A 301 -8.04 -8.19 7.76
C ALA A 301 -7.60 -9.34 8.67
N SER A 302 -8.20 -10.52 8.45
CA SER A 302 -7.78 -11.78 9.06
C SER A 302 -7.54 -12.82 7.97
N VAL A 303 -6.41 -13.49 8.06
CA VAL A 303 -6.06 -14.62 7.19
C VAL A 303 -5.59 -15.80 8.02
N ARG A 304 -5.81 -17.00 7.49
CA ARG A 304 -5.22 -18.23 8.00
C ARG A 304 -4.26 -18.77 6.95
N VAL A 305 -3.09 -19.24 7.39
CA VAL A 305 -2.01 -19.70 6.50
C VAL A 305 -1.72 -21.17 6.72
#